data_AF-A0ABD3PTL7-F1
#
_entry.id   AF-A0ABD3PTL7-F1
#
_cell.length_a   1.000
_cell.length_b   1.000
_cell.length_c   1.000
_cell.angle_alpha   90.00
_cell.angle_beta   90.00
_cell.angle_gamma   90.00
#
_symmetry.space_group_name_H-M   'P 1'
#
loop_
_entity.id
_entity.type
_entity.pdbx_description
1 polymer ?
#
loop_
_entity_poly.entity_id
_entity_poly.type
_entity_poly.pdbx_seq_one_letter_code
_entity_poly.pdbx_strand_id
1 'polypeptide(L)'
;MSSTLSRPLLHLSRRLTPKSTRPTQQIALTTRLFSTKHYDVAILGGGHNALVAACYLSQSKKKVIILEKHSQFGGATQSVYAFEGVNAKLSRYSYLVALFPDRIRNDLGLDFETLRRKVSWYAPIGERGVLLNRLFDEESKASLEEFAGNDEVLAWQQFYDKVGRMAQGLAPTLLEPLKSDQEIRDLIGEEAWMEFVEQPLSVTLGQYFTSDLIKGVVLTDGLIGTWANASDKLANICFMYHLIGNGTGEWRVPKGGMGKLVDSLLHRAKELGVQLWTNSEVTNVELSDTGVSLTTSRGEEISADVLLSGAAPTVLEKLTGIPTPTKCRDGSQIKVNMVLERLPNLRSGIDPKLAFAGTFHINEGYNQLEKAYADAMSGQIPHEIPAEIYCHTVTDSSILDKSMADAGNHTLTLFALHTPASLFDENHDERKEEVTKRIMEGLNKHLTEPIENLLLKDSNGKPCLEVKTPQELEREINLPRGNIFHGDLAWPWQNGDQKIRSWGVETAHDRVFVAGAGALRGGGVSGIGGHNAAMAALERLKRR
;
A
#
# COMPACT_ATOMS: atom_id res chain seq x y z
N MET A 1 18.26 46.90 47.65
CA MET A 1 18.52 48.35 47.79
C MET A 1 19.85 48.63 47.11
N SER A 2 19.81 49.52 46.12
CA SER A 2 20.93 49.96 45.27
C SER A 2 21.66 51.13 45.94
N SER A 3 22.98 51.16 45.83
CA SER A 3 23.79 52.40 45.76
C SER A 3 25.29 52.04 45.68
N THR A 4 25.99 52.25 44.56
CA THR A 4 26.64 53.51 44.13
C THR A 4 27.72 53.97 45.13
N LEU A 5 28.91 54.50 44.83
CA LEU A 5 29.62 54.99 43.63
C LEU A 5 30.90 55.69 44.20
N SER A 6 31.82 56.07 43.31
CA SER A 6 32.77 57.21 43.44
C SER A 6 34.17 56.89 44.01
N ARG A 7 35.25 56.82 43.20
CA ARG A 7 36.03 57.87 42.47
C ARG A 7 37.20 58.44 43.34
N PRO A 8 38.28 59.05 42.80
CA PRO A 8 39.13 58.66 41.65
C PRO A 8 40.63 59.12 41.76
N LEU A 9 41.42 58.96 40.66
CA LEU A 9 42.62 59.73 40.21
C LEU A 9 43.95 59.59 41.04
N LEU A 10 45.19 59.60 40.50
CA LEU A 10 45.81 59.87 39.19
C LEU A 10 47.32 59.45 39.23
N HIS A 11 47.81 58.85 38.11
CA HIS A 11 49.15 58.99 37.45
C HIS A 11 50.48 58.86 38.25
N LEU A 12 51.63 58.38 37.75
CA LEU A 12 52.16 58.01 36.41
C LEU A 12 53.51 57.28 36.65
N SER A 13 53.86 56.25 35.86
CA SER A 13 55.20 56.05 35.24
C SER A 13 55.43 54.59 34.84
N ARG A 14 56.40 54.40 33.93
CA ARG A 14 56.41 53.46 32.81
C ARG A 14 57.28 52.22 33.04
N ARG A 15 56.84 51.14 32.38
CA ARG A 15 57.57 50.01 31.76
C ARG A 15 58.12 48.91 32.67
N LEU A 16 57.50 47.71 32.60
CA LEU A 16 57.98 46.55 31.82
C LEU A 16 56.95 45.39 31.93
N THR A 17 56.49 44.94 30.75
CA THR A 17 55.77 43.69 30.37
C THR A 17 54.96 42.89 31.43
N PRO A 18 53.63 42.72 31.27
CA PRO A 18 52.87 41.74 32.03
C PRO A 18 52.82 40.37 31.35
N LYS A 19 53.00 39.34 32.18
CA LYS A 19 52.60 37.95 31.96
C LYS A 19 51.09 37.85 31.69
N SER A 20 50.74 36.76 31.01
CA SER A 20 49.44 36.06 31.09
C SER A 20 48.26 36.70 30.36
N THR A 21 48.13 36.35 29.08
CA THR A 21 46.83 36.03 28.50
C THR A 21 46.92 34.66 27.83
N ARG A 22 45.95 33.81 28.15
CA ARG A 22 45.80 32.44 27.65
C ARG A 22 45.83 32.44 26.12
N PRO A 23 46.56 31.52 25.45
CA PRO A 23 46.32 31.29 24.05
C PRO A 23 44.92 30.68 23.93
N THR A 24 44.06 31.38 23.23
CA THR A 24 42.89 30.84 22.55
C THR A 24 43.30 29.51 21.93
N GLN A 25 42.80 28.39 22.47
CA GLN A 25 42.77 27.16 21.71
C GLN A 25 41.82 27.44 20.55
N GLN A 26 42.40 27.77 19.39
CA GLN A 26 41.80 27.39 18.12
C GLN A 26 41.56 25.90 18.21
N ILE A 27 40.34 25.53 18.59
CA ILE A 27 39.81 24.21 18.28
C ILE A 27 39.82 24.21 16.76
N ALA A 28 40.83 23.56 16.20
CA ALA A 28 40.79 23.13 14.82
C ALA A 28 39.51 22.29 14.71
N LEU A 29 38.45 22.90 14.19
CA LEU A 29 37.38 22.18 13.53
C LEU A 29 38.09 21.43 12.42
N THR A 30 38.53 20.20 12.72
CA THR A 30 38.74 19.18 11.72
C THR A 30 37.39 19.03 11.05
N THR A 31 37.15 19.83 10.02
CA THR A 31 36.21 19.54 8.96
C THR A 31 36.62 18.16 8.48
N ARG A 32 35.94 17.12 8.97
CA ARG A 32 35.95 15.84 8.29
C ARG A 32 35.47 16.19 6.88
N LEU A 33 36.40 16.18 5.93
CA LEU A 33 36.09 16.11 4.52
C LEU A 33 35.36 14.78 4.34
N PHE A 34 34.06 14.76 4.64
CA PHE A 34 33.19 13.72 4.15
C PHE A 34 33.21 13.91 2.64
N SER A 35 33.85 12.98 1.91
CA SER A 35 33.79 13.00 0.46
C SER A 35 32.32 12.88 0.07
N THR A 36 31.73 13.92 -0.50
CA THR A 36 30.36 13.88 -1.00
C THR A 36 30.29 12.80 -2.08
N LYS A 37 29.50 11.74 -1.83
CA LYS A 37 29.29 10.68 -2.81
C LYS A 37 28.25 11.18 -3.81
N HIS A 38 28.66 11.33 -5.06
CA HIS A 38 27.80 11.78 -6.14
C HIS A 38 27.17 10.60 -6.90
N TYR A 39 25.86 10.69 -7.16
CA TYR A 39 25.06 9.71 -7.89
C TYR A 39 24.29 10.37 -9.03
N ASP A 40 23.93 9.59 -10.05
CA ASP A 40 22.99 10.09 -11.06
C ASP A 40 21.60 10.27 -10.44
N VAL A 41 21.19 9.33 -9.58
CA VAL A 41 19.87 9.33 -8.95
C VAL A 41 19.94 8.90 -7.49
N ALA A 42 19.31 9.68 -6.62
CA ALA A 42 19.02 9.28 -5.24
C ALA A 42 17.53 8.94 -5.10
N ILE A 43 17.22 7.89 -4.36
CA ILE A 43 15.84 7.43 -4.13
C ILE A 43 15.55 7.43 -2.62
N LEU A 44 14.50 8.14 -2.24
CA LEU A 44 13.98 8.17 -0.87
C LEU A 44 13.02 7.00 -0.63
N GLY A 45 13.30 6.17 0.39
CA GLY A 45 12.47 5.04 0.77
C GLY A 45 12.74 3.78 -0.05
N GLY A 46 12.66 2.63 0.62
CA GLY A 46 13.06 1.32 0.12
C GLY A 46 11.91 0.35 -0.15
N GLY A 47 10.72 0.86 -0.49
CA GLY A 47 9.57 0.04 -0.90
C GLY A 47 9.74 -0.62 -2.28
N HIS A 48 8.82 -1.51 -2.65
CA HIS A 48 8.86 -2.25 -3.93
C HIS A 48 8.96 -1.34 -5.15
N ASN A 49 8.22 -0.23 -5.19
CA ASN A 49 8.31 0.73 -6.29
C ASN A 49 9.70 1.38 -6.40
N ALA A 50 10.32 1.75 -5.27
CA ALA A 50 11.66 2.33 -5.26
C ALA A 50 12.72 1.34 -5.78
N LEU A 51 12.59 0.07 -5.40
CA LEU A 51 13.47 -0.99 -5.89
C LEU A 51 13.30 -1.23 -7.41
N VAL A 52 12.06 -1.21 -7.92
CA VAL A 52 11.78 -1.27 -9.37
C VAL A 52 12.45 -0.10 -10.09
N ALA A 53 12.26 1.14 -9.59
CA ALA A 53 12.87 2.32 -10.19
C ALA A 53 14.40 2.21 -10.25
N ALA A 54 15.02 1.78 -9.15
CA ALA A 54 16.47 1.62 -9.05
C ALA A 54 17.02 0.59 -10.06
N CYS A 55 16.30 -0.51 -10.26
CA CYS A 55 16.70 -1.54 -11.22
C CYS A 55 16.68 -1.02 -12.66
N TYR A 56 15.59 -0.37 -13.10
CA TYR A 56 15.51 0.20 -14.45
C TYR A 56 16.57 1.27 -14.72
N LEU A 57 16.83 2.14 -13.74
CA LEU A 57 17.87 3.15 -13.84
C LEU A 57 19.27 2.54 -13.93
N SER A 58 19.55 1.52 -13.12
CA SER A 58 20.86 0.87 -13.10
C SER A 58 21.10 -0.01 -14.34
N GLN A 59 20.06 -0.65 -14.89
CA GLN A 59 20.12 -1.28 -16.22
C GLN A 59 20.50 -0.27 -17.31
N SER A 60 20.07 0.98 -17.15
CA SER A 60 20.45 2.11 -18.01
C SER A 60 21.79 2.76 -17.64
N LYS A 61 22.62 2.04 -16.86
CA LYS A 61 23.98 2.43 -16.44
C LYS A 61 24.04 3.70 -15.59
N LYS A 62 22.97 4.03 -14.86
CA LYS A 62 22.97 5.13 -13.89
C LYS A 62 23.51 4.65 -12.54
N LYS A 63 24.27 5.50 -11.86
CA LYS A 63 24.69 5.31 -10.46
C LYS A 63 23.51 5.66 -9.56
N VAL A 64 22.96 4.66 -8.88
CA VAL A 64 21.75 4.82 -8.05
C VAL A 64 22.06 4.50 -6.59
N ILE A 65 21.49 5.30 -5.69
CA ILE A 65 21.43 5.02 -4.26
C ILE A 65 19.99 5.04 -3.76
N ILE A 66 19.63 4.07 -2.92
CA ILE A 66 18.38 4.06 -2.16
C ILE A 66 18.68 4.29 -0.68
N LEU A 67 17.96 5.20 -0.06
CA LEU A 67 18.05 5.55 1.35
C LEU A 67 16.77 5.10 2.08
N GLU A 68 16.86 4.01 2.84
CA GLU A 68 15.78 3.43 3.63
C GLU A 68 15.95 3.79 5.12
N LYS A 69 14.87 4.31 5.72
CA LYS A 69 14.83 4.74 7.12
C LYS A 69 14.97 3.56 8.08
N HIS A 70 14.35 2.43 7.77
CA HIS A 70 14.32 1.26 8.61
C HIS A 70 15.54 0.35 8.37
N SER A 71 15.66 -0.69 9.19
CA SER A 71 16.70 -1.70 9.07
C SER A 71 16.49 -2.67 7.91
N GLN A 72 15.35 -2.61 7.23
CA GLN A 72 14.95 -3.54 6.17
C GLN A 72 14.22 -2.80 5.04
N PHE A 73 14.36 -3.31 3.83
CA PHE A 73 13.64 -2.85 2.64
C PHE A 73 12.30 -3.56 2.50
N GLY A 74 11.42 -3.02 1.65
CA GLY A 74 10.15 -3.63 1.25
C GLY A 74 8.91 -2.83 1.64
N GLY A 75 9.01 -1.93 2.63
CA GLY A 75 7.85 -1.13 3.07
C GLY A 75 6.64 -2.01 3.41
N ALA A 76 5.48 -1.71 2.84
CA ALA A 76 4.25 -2.49 3.04
C ALA A 76 4.28 -3.93 2.48
N THR A 77 5.26 -4.26 1.62
CA THR A 77 5.37 -5.57 0.96
C THR A 77 6.26 -6.58 1.72
N GLN A 78 6.54 -6.33 2.99
CA GLN A 78 7.36 -7.22 3.81
C GLN A 78 6.58 -8.46 4.30
N SER A 79 7.31 -9.57 4.43
CA SER A 79 6.87 -10.72 5.23
C SER A 79 7.64 -10.79 6.54
N VAL A 80 6.94 -11.02 7.65
CA VAL A 80 7.47 -10.93 9.02
C VAL A 80 7.08 -12.15 9.85
N TYR A 81 7.87 -12.45 10.88
CA TYR A 81 7.43 -13.31 11.97
C TYR A 81 6.77 -12.42 13.02
N ALA A 82 5.43 -12.37 13.00
CA ALA A 82 4.67 -11.41 13.81
C ALA A 82 4.53 -11.82 15.29
N PHE A 83 4.72 -13.10 15.60
CA PHE A 83 4.47 -13.68 16.92
C PHE A 83 5.71 -14.43 17.43
N GLU A 84 6.05 -14.23 18.70
CA GLU A 84 7.27 -14.80 19.27
C GLU A 84 7.19 -16.34 19.35
N GLY A 85 8.23 -17.02 18.89
CA GLY A 85 8.27 -18.49 18.88
C GLY A 85 7.34 -19.17 17.86
N VAL A 86 6.64 -18.41 17.01
CA VAL A 86 5.76 -18.95 15.96
C VAL A 86 6.37 -18.71 14.59
N ASN A 87 6.73 -19.79 13.91
CA ASN A 87 7.43 -19.75 12.63
C ASN A 87 6.46 -19.63 11.44
N ALA A 88 5.56 -18.65 11.49
CA ALA A 88 4.69 -18.26 10.39
C ALA A 88 5.16 -16.92 9.79
N LYS A 89 5.66 -16.94 8.55
CA LYS A 89 6.21 -15.77 7.86
C LYS A 89 5.11 -14.99 7.13
N LEU A 90 4.32 -14.24 7.88
CA LEU A 90 3.11 -13.56 7.40
C LEU A 90 3.44 -12.38 6.48
N SER A 91 2.67 -12.23 5.40
CA SER A 91 2.62 -10.98 4.64
C SER A 91 1.83 -9.94 5.44
N ARG A 92 2.51 -9.02 6.12
CA ARG A 92 1.89 -8.25 7.23
C ARG A 92 0.83 -7.23 6.79
N TYR A 93 1.09 -6.53 5.67
CA TYR A 93 0.24 -5.44 5.21
C TYR A 93 -0.33 -5.62 3.80
N SER A 94 0.29 -6.43 2.95
CA SER A 94 -0.18 -6.70 1.58
C SER A 94 -0.13 -8.20 1.31
N TYR A 95 -1.26 -8.78 0.88
CA TYR A 95 -1.44 -10.24 0.89
C TYR A 95 -1.39 -10.87 -0.51
N LEU A 96 -1.76 -10.10 -1.53
CA LEU A 96 -1.97 -10.58 -2.90
C LEU A 96 -1.28 -9.65 -3.91
N VAL A 97 -0.93 -10.21 -5.06
CA VAL A 97 -0.34 -9.51 -6.20
C VAL A 97 -1.32 -9.56 -7.37
N ALA A 98 -1.76 -8.39 -7.83
CA ALA A 98 -2.67 -8.25 -8.98
C ALA A 98 -2.18 -7.22 -9.99
N LEU A 99 -1.78 -6.04 -9.52
CA LEU A 99 -1.40 -4.92 -10.38
C LEU A 99 0.08 -4.87 -10.77
N PHE A 100 0.89 -5.86 -10.40
CA PHE A 100 2.31 -5.89 -10.75
C PHE A 100 2.47 -6.40 -12.19
N PRO A 101 2.85 -5.54 -13.16
CA PRO A 101 2.80 -5.94 -14.56
C PRO A 101 3.83 -7.01 -14.91
N ASP A 102 3.43 -7.97 -15.73
CA ASP A 102 4.35 -9.02 -16.23
C ASP A 102 5.53 -8.42 -16.99
N ARG A 103 5.33 -7.28 -17.66
CA ARG A 103 6.41 -6.53 -18.32
C ARG A 103 7.51 -6.12 -17.36
N ILE A 104 7.18 -5.62 -16.16
CA ILE A 104 8.18 -5.27 -15.14
C ILE A 104 8.94 -6.52 -14.69
N ARG A 105 8.22 -7.62 -14.43
CA ARG A 105 8.85 -8.90 -14.06
C ARG A 105 9.84 -9.36 -15.13
N ASN A 106 9.45 -9.31 -16.39
CA ASN A 106 10.24 -9.80 -17.52
C ASN A 106 11.45 -8.89 -17.81
N ASP A 107 11.25 -7.57 -17.88
CA ASP A 107 12.32 -6.59 -18.16
C ASP A 107 13.43 -6.65 -17.10
N LEU A 108 13.05 -6.85 -15.84
CA LEU A 108 13.97 -6.90 -14.72
C LEU A 108 14.50 -8.31 -14.45
N GLY A 109 13.92 -9.36 -15.06
CA GLY A 109 14.29 -10.76 -14.80
C GLY A 109 14.03 -11.19 -13.36
N LEU A 110 12.90 -10.76 -12.78
CA LEU A 110 12.58 -11.06 -11.38
C LEU A 110 12.13 -12.52 -11.24
N ASP A 111 12.83 -13.25 -10.38
CA ASP A 111 12.48 -14.60 -9.98
C ASP A 111 11.57 -14.56 -8.74
N PHE A 112 10.25 -14.58 -8.95
CA PHE A 112 9.26 -14.84 -7.91
C PHE A 112 8.00 -15.44 -8.52
N GLU A 113 7.41 -16.40 -7.82
CA GLU A 113 6.23 -17.14 -8.29
C GLU A 113 4.96 -16.61 -7.63
N THR A 114 3.90 -16.46 -8.42
CA THR A 114 2.55 -16.18 -7.92
C THR A 114 1.61 -17.33 -8.28
N LEU A 115 0.77 -17.74 -7.34
CA LEU A 115 -0.12 -18.88 -7.43
C LEU A 115 -1.55 -18.41 -7.64
N ARG A 116 -2.28 -19.09 -8.51
CA ARG A 116 -3.69 -18.81 -8.77
C ARG A 116 -4.54 -19.39 -7.65
N ARG A 117 -5.55 -18.63 -7.21
CA ARG A 117 -6.58 -19.13 -6.28
C ARG A 117 -7.63 -19.91 -7.07
N LYS A 118 -8.11 -21.03 -6.52
CA LYS A 118 -9.20 -21.81 -7.13
C LYS A 118 -10.54 -21.05 -7.04
N VAL A 119 -10.82 -20.53 -5.85
CA VAL A 119 -12.03 -19.77 -5.53
C VAL A 119 -11.76 -18.29 -5.74
N SER A 120 -12.72 -17.57 -6.34
CA SER A 120 -12.68 -16.11 -6.38
C SER A 120 -13.04 -15.58 -4.99
N TRP A 121 -14.24 -15.93 -4.54
CA TRP A 121 -14.75 -15.54 -3.25
C TRP A 121 -15.85 -16.47 -2.72
N TYR A 122 -16.07 -16.38 -1.41
CA TYR A 122 -17.19 -16.99 -0.71
C TYR A 122 -17.80 -15.99 0.28
N ALA A 123 -19.13 -15.91 0.33
CA ALA A 123 -19.86 -15.08 1.29
C ALA A 123 -20.90 -15.92 2.05
N PRO A 124 -20.78 -16.08 3.38
CA PRO A 124 -21.78 -16.75 4.20
C PRO A 124 -23.02 -15.89 4.43
N ILE A 125 -24.19 -16.53 4.51
CA ILE A 125 -25.49 -15.90 4.75
C ILE A 125 -26.32 -16.80 5.65
N GLY A 126 -26.34 -16.50 6.95
CA GLY A 126 -26.93 -17.38 7.95
C GLY A 126 -26.28 -18.77 7.90
N GLU A 127 -27.08 -19.79 7.64
CA GLU A 127 -26.67 -21.20 7.51
C GLU A 127 -26.41 -21.64 6.06
N ARG A 128 -26.22 -20.68 5.14
CA ARG A 128 -25.86 -20.93 3.73
C ARG A 128 -24.70 -20.03 3.30
N GLY A 129 -24.35 -20.05 2.03
CA GLY A 129 -23.46 -19.05 1.42
C GLY A 129 -23.38 -19.17 -0.09
N VAL A 130 -22.74 -18.20 -0.71
CA VAL A 130 -22.51 -18.13 -2.16
C VAL A 130 -21.03 -18.34 -2.42
N LEU A 131 -20.71 -19.26 -3.33
CA LEU A 131 -19.35 -19.59 -3.73
C LEU A 131 -19.19 -19.29 -5.22
N LEU A 132 -18.24 -18.44 -5.59
CA LEU A 132 -17.83 -18.29 -6.98
C LEU A 132 -16.37 -18.71 -7.16
N ASN A 133 -16.14 -19.63 -8.11
CA ASN A 133 -14.81 -20.02 -8.53
C ASN A 133 -14.16 -18.93 -9.39
N ARG A 134 -12.82 -18.93 -9.44
CA ARG A 134 -12.06 -17.92 -10.19
C ARG A 134 -12.35 -18.01 -11.69
N LEU A 135 -12.44 -19.23 -12.21
CA LEU A 135 -13.04 -19.47 -13.50
C LEU A 135 -14.52 -19.75 -13.26
N PHE A 136 -15.38 -18.88 -13.80
CA PHE A 136 -16.82 -19.06 -13.65
C PHE A 136 -17.25 -20.34 -14.36
N ASP A 137 -17.67 -21.32 -13.57
CA ASP A 137 -17.99 -22.69 -13.98
C ASP A 137 -19.40 -23.09 -13.54
N GLU A 138 -19.78 -24.34 -13.77
CA GLU A 138 -21.13 -24.84 -13.41
C GLU A 138 -21.38 -24.81 -11.90
N GLU A 139 -20.35 -24.96 -11.05
CA GLU A 139 -20.49 -24.81 -9.59
C GLU A 139 -20.82 -23.37 -9.21
N SER A 140 -20.10 -22.41 -9.79
CA SER A 140 -20.34 -20.97 -9.62
C SER A 140 -21.74 -20.58 -10.10
N LYS A 141 -22.13 -21.06 -11.28
CA LYS A 141 -23.45 -20.85 -11.85
C LYS A 141 -24.55 -21.39 -10.93
N ALA A 142 -24.44 -22.65 -10.51
CA ALA A 142 -25.42 -23.27 -9.64
C ALA A 142 -25.54 -22.55 -8.29
N SER A 143 -24.41 -22.17 -7.68
CA SER A 143 -24.40 -21.43 -6.41
C SER A 143 -25.08 -20.07 -6.54
N LEU A 144 -24.80 -19.32 -7.60
CA LEU A 144 -25.41 -18.01 -7.83
C LEU A 144 -26.89 -18.12 -8.22
N GLU A 145 -27.25 -19.09 -9.06
CA GLU A 145 -28.63 -19.34 -9.50
C GLU A 145 -29.52 -19.77 -8.33
N GLU A 146 -29.04 -20.66 -7.46
CA GLU A 146 -29.76 -21.07 -6.25
C GLU A 146 -30.02 -19.88 -5.31
N PHE A 147 -29.05 -18.96 -5.22
CA PHE A 147 -29.13 -17.84 -4.31
C PHE A 147 -29.97 -16.67 -4.83
N ALA A 148 -29.73 -16.26 -6.08
CA ALA A 148 -30.26 -15.01 -6.65
C ALA A 148 -31.04 -15.20 -7.96
N GLY A 149 -31.13 -16.42 -8.48
CA GLY A 149 -31.84 -16.74 -9.71
C GLY A 149 -30.99 -16.53 -10.98
N ASN A 150 -31.50 -17.05 -12.11
CA ASN A 150 -30.78 -17.05 -13.38
C ASN A 150 -30.57 -15.66 -13.98
N ASP A 151 -31.44 -14.69 -13.70
CA ASP A 151 -31.26 -13.30 -14.18
C ASP A 151 -29.99 -12.68 -13.59
N GLU A 152 -29.69 -12.95 -12.31
CA GLU A 152 -28.47 -12.47 -11.65
C GLU A 152 -27.21 -13.15 -12.23
N VAL A 153 -27.31 -14.42 -12.63
CA VAL A 153 -26.23 -15.14 -13.35
C VAL A 153 -25.91 -14.46 -14.67
N LEU A 154 -26.93 -14.15 -15.47
CA LEU A 154 -26.74 -13.48 -16.76
C LEU A 154 -26.15 -12.07 -16.59
N ALA A 155 -26.64 -11.32 -15.59
CA ALA A 155 -26.12 -10.01 -15.25
C ALA A 155 -24.63 -10.08 -14.83
N TRP A 156 -24.26 -11.06 -14.00
CA TRP A 156 -22.88 -11.30 -13.59
C TRP A 156 -21.96 -11.54 -14.78
N GLN A 157 -22.34 -12.44 -15.69
CA GLN A 157 -21.56 -12.75 -16.89
C GLN A 157 -21.40 -11.52 -17.78
N GLN A 158 -22.50 -10.82 -18.08
CA GLN A 158 -22.47 -9.60 -18.90
C GLN A 158 -21.58 -8.51 -18.29
N PHE A 159 -21.69 -8.30 -16.98
CA PHE A 159 -20.91 -7.30 -16.26
C PHE A 159 -19.41 -7.61 -16.32
N TYR A 160 -19.00 -8.84 -15.97
CA TYR A 160 -17.59 -9.21 -15.92
C TYR A 160 -16.96 -9.41 -17.30
N ASP A 161 -17.74 -9.74 -18.34
CA ASP A 161 -17.26 -9.71 -19.73
C ASP A 161 -16.91 -8.29 -20.18
N LYS A 162 -17.69 -7.28 -19.76
CA LYS A 162 -17.42 -5.86 -20.04
C LYS A 162 -16.19 -5.38 -19.26
N VAL A 163 -16.14 -5.67 -17.96
CA VAL A 163 -14.98 -5.39 -17.10
C VAL A 163 -13.70 -6.02 -17.67
N GLY A 164 -13.74 -7.27 -18.09
CA GLY A 164 -12.58 -7.98 -18.64
C GLY A 164 -12.01 -7.30 -19.88
N ARG A 165 -12.87 -6.88 -20.82
CA ARG A 165 -12.45 -6.12 -22.02
C ARG A 165 -11.83 -4.77 -21.67
N MET A 166 -12.44 -4.05 -20.72
CA MET A 166 -11.91 -2.77 -20.23
C MET A 166 -10.53 -2.95 -19.60
N ALA A 167 -10.36 -3.94 -18.71
CA ALA A 167 -9.09 -4.26 -18.06
C ALA A 167 -7.98 -4.58 -19.06
N GLN A 168 -8.29 -5.39 -20.09
CA GLN A 168 -7.35 -5.75 -21.16
C GLN A 168 -6.89 -4.53 -21.97
N GLY A 169 -7.80 -3.60 -22.26
CA GLY A 169 -7.47 -2.35 -22.96
C GLY A 169 -6.60 -1.43 -22.12
N LEU A 170 -6.92 -1.27 -20.83
CA LEU A 170 -6.24 -0.30 -19.95
C LEU A 170 -4.87 -0.76 -19.46
N ALA A 171 -4.67 -2.05 -19.21
CA ALA A 171 -3.45 -2.55 -18.57
C ALA A 171 -2.13 -2.13 -19.29
N PRO A 172 -2.02 -2.20 -20.64
CA PRO A 172 -0.81 -1.76 -21.34
C PRO A 172 -0.48 -0.28 -21.13
N THR A 173 -1.50 0.57 -20.98
CA THR A 173 -1.33 2.03 -20.88
C THR A 173 -0.64 2.46 -19.58
N LEU A 174 -0.64 1.60 -18.55
CA LEU A 174 -0.10 1.94 -17.23
C LEU A 174 1.43 2.14 -17.22
N LEU A 175 2.13 1.56 -18.18
CA LEU A 175 3.59 1.67 -18.36
C LEU A 175 3.99 2.53 -19.57
N GLU A 176 3.04 3.24 -20.17
CA GLU A 176 3.26 4.17 -21.28
C GLU A 176 3.19 5.63 -20.79
N PRO A 177 3.63 6.62 -21.59
CA PRO A 177 3.22 8.00 -21.36
C PRO A 177 1.70 8.12 -21.23
N LEU A 178 1.23 9.05 -20.42
CA LEU A 178 -0.20 9.23 -20.16
C LEU A 178 -0.96 9.52 -21.46
N LYS A 179 -2.05 8.79 -21.66
CA LYS A 179 -3.05 9.05 -22.69
C LYS A 179 -4.03 10.13 -22.23
N SER A 180 -4.73 10.76 -23.16
CA SER A 180 -5.88 11.62 -22.86
C SER A 180 -7.11 10.79 -22.48
N ASP A 181 -8.09 11.45 -21.85
CA ASP A 181 -9.42 10.90 -21.63
C ASP A 181 -10.08 10.38 -22.93
N GLN A 182 -9.97 11.12 -24.02
CA GLN A 182 -10.53 10.72 -25.32
C GLN A 182 -9.84 9.45 -25.85
N GLU A 183 -8.52 9.35 -25.76
CA GLU A 183 -7.80 8.14 -26.18
C GLU A 183 -8.20 6.92 -25.35
N ILE A 184 -8.43 7.10 -24.04
CA ILE A 184 -8.91 6.02 -23.17
C ILE A 184 -10.35 5.66 -23.50
N ARG A 185 -11.21 6.63 -23.73
CA ARG A 185 -12.61 6.43 -24.14
C ARG A 185 -12.70 5.65 -25.44
N ASP A 186 -11.88 5.98 -26.43
CA ASP A 186 -11.80 5.25 -27.70
C ASP A 186 -11.33 3.80 -27.50
N LEU A 187 -10.45 3.56 -26.50
CA LEU A 187 -9.88 2.25 -26.20
C LEU A 187 -10.86 1.31 -25.50
N ILE A 188 -11.63 1.81 -24.53
CA ILE A 188 -12.56 0.97 -23.74
C ILE A 188 -13.98 0.99 -24.30
N GLY A 189 -14.29 1.96 -25.16
CA GLY A 189 -15.60 2.16 -25.76
C GLY A 189 -16.54 3.03 -24.92
N GLU A 190 -17.48 3.67 -25.61
CA GLU A 190 -18.44 4.63 -25.04
C GLU A 190 -19.25 4.08 -23.87
N GLU A 191 -19.75 2.85 -24.01
CA GLU A 191 -20.60 2.21 -23.01
C GLU A 191 -19.83 1.97 -21.70
N ALA A 192 -18.62 1.43 -21.77
CA ALA A 192 -17.77 1.21 -20.60
C ALA A 192 -17.31 2.53 -19.97
N TRP A 193 -16.99 3.54 -20.79
CA TRP A 193 -16.69 4.88 -20.31
C TRP A 193 -17.85 5.46 -19.50
N MET A 194 -19.07 5.43 -20.06
CA MET A 194 -20.25 5.94 -19.37
C MET A 194 -20.53 5.20 -18.06
N GLU A 195 -20.46 3.87 -18.06
CA GLU A 195 -20.77 3.05 -16.88
C GLU A 195 -19.71 3.14 -15.78
N PHE A 196 -18.42 3.08 -16.12
CA PHE A 196 -17.35 2.95 -15.11
C PHE A 196 -16.63 4.25 -14.81
N VAL A 197 -16.68 5.24 -15.70
CA VAL A 197 -16.01 6.54 -15.52
C VAL A 197 -17.01 7.64 -15.19
N GLU A 198 -18.09 7.81 -15.97
CA GLU A 198 -19.04 8.94 -15.84
C GLU A 198 -20.15 8.70 -14.81
N GLN A 199 -20.66 7.48 -14.68
CA GLN A 199 -21.67 7.12 -13.68
C GLN A 199 -21.03 6.68 -12.35
N PRO A 200 -21.61 7.01 -11.19
CA PRO A 200 -21.15 6.44 -9.92
C PRO A 200 -21.47 4.94 -9.87
N LEU A 201 -20.67 4.16 -9.13
CA LEU A 201 -20.90 2.72 -8.97
C LEU A 201 -22.29 2.40 -8.41
N SER A 202 -22.86 3.25 -7.56
CA SER A 202 -24.23 3.10 -7.05
C SER A 202 -25.28 2.98 -8.15
N VAL A 203 -25.10 3.73 -9.26
CA VAL A 203 -25.99 3.66 -10.43
C VAL A 203 -25.67 2.44 -11.28
N THR A 204 -24.41 2.25 -11.64
CA THR A 204 -23.97 1.16 -12.52
C THR A 204 -24.31 -0.20 -11.91
N LEU A 205 -23.92 -0.46 -10.66
CA LEU A 205 -24.22 -1.72 -9.99
C LEU A 205 -25.72 -1.90 -9.75
N GLY A 206 -26.47 -0.80 -9.60
CA GLY A 206 -27.94 -0.82 -9.50
C GLY A 206 -28.65 -1.24 -10.78
N GLN A 207 -28.02 -1.11 -11.95
CA GLN A 207 -28.56 -1.55 -13.25
C GLN A 207 -28.37 -3.05 -13.50
N TYR A 208 -27.29 -3.65 -12.96
CA TYR A 208 -26.97 -5.07 -13.17
C TYR A 208 -27.53 -5.97 -12.07
N PHE A 209 -27.34 -5.60 -10.80
CA PHE A 209 -27.54 -6.52 -9.69
C PHE A 209 -28.77 -6.16 -8.88
N THR A 210 -29.63 -7.15 -8.63
CA THR A 210 -30.80 -7.01 -7.77
C THR A 210 -30.51 -7.49 -6.35
N SER A 211 -29.61 -8.46 -6.20
CA SER A 211 -29.22 -9.00 -4.90
C SER A 211 -28.35 -8.01 -4.14
N ASP A 212 -28.74 -7.66 -2.91
CA ASP A 212 -27.99 -6.77 -2.03
C ASP A 212 -26.57 -7.30 -1.75
N LEU A 213 -26.44 -8.62 -1.56
CA LEU A 213 -25.14 -9.25 -1.31
C LEU A 213 -24.25 -9.23 -2.54
N ILE A 214 -24.74 -9.64 -3.71
CA ILE A 214 -23.92 -9.69 -4.93
C ILE A 214 -23.46 -8.28 -5.28
N LYS A 215 -24.37 -7.31 -5.24
CA LYS A 215 -24.06 -5.90 -5.45
C LYS A 215 -23.01 -5.39 -4.46
N GLY A 216 -23.13 -5.78 -3.19
CA GLY A 216 -22.19 -5.38 -2.14
C GLY A 216 -20.81 -6.00 -2.32
N VAL A 217 -20.71 -7.29 -2.59
CA VAL A 217 -19.43 -7.98 -2.89
C VAL A 217 -18.74 -7.37 -4.11
N VAL A 218 -19.49 -7.01 -5.17
CA VAL A 218 -18.89 -6.30 -6.31
C VAL A 218 -18.44 -4.88 -5.91
N LEU A 219 -19.20 -4.20 -5.05
CA LEU A 219 -18.82 -2.86 -4.58
C LEU A 219 -17.53 -2.86 -3.74
N THR A 220 -17.18 -3.94 -3.02
CA THR A 220 -15.96 -3.97 -2.19
C THR A 220 -14.68 -3.73 -2.99
N ASP A 221 -14.63 -4.16 -4.25
CA ASP A 221 -13.54 -3.88 -5.20
C ASP A 221 -13.31 -2.36 -5.40
N GLY A 222 -14.36 -1.55 -5.21
CA GLY A 222 -14.31 -0.08 -5.25
C GLY A 222 -14.00 0.58 -3.91
N LEU A 223 -14.04 -0.15 -2.80
CA LEU A 223 -13.92 0.41 -1.45
C LEU A 223 -12.63 -0.02 -0.74
N ILE A 224 -12.05 -1.15 -1.13
CA ILE A 224 -10.88 -1.73 -0.48
C ILE A 224 -9.66 -0.79 -0.60
N GLY A 225 -9.28 -0.18 0.53
CA GLY A 225 -8.19 0.80 0.58
C GLY A 225 -8.62 2.26 0.40
N THR A 226 -9.91 2.57 0.28
CA THR A 226 -10.42 3.95 0.14
C THR A 226 -11.42 4.32 1.21
N TRP A 227 -11.50 5.63 1.49
CA TRP A 227 -12.55 6.21 2.31
C TRP A 227 -13.60 6.87 1.39
N ALA A 228 -14.50 6.03 0.87
CA ALA A 228 -15.51 6.38 -0.12
C ALA A 228 -16.80 5.59 0.12
N ASN A 229 -17.91 6.05 -0.47
CA ASN A 229 -19.15 5.27 -0.60
C ASN A 229 -19.44 4.99 -2.08
N ALA A 230 -20.49 4.23 -2.39
CA ALA A 230 -20.82 3.83 -3.77
C ALA A 230 -21.11 5.01 -4.73
N SER A 231 -21.42 6.19 -4.19
CA SER A 231 -21.71 7.39 -4.97
C SER A 231 -20.51 8.32 -5.14
N ASP A 232 -19.41 8.11 -4.41
CA ASP A 232 -18.17 8.85 -4.56
C ASP A 232 -17.36 8.30 -5.75
N LYS A 233 -16.86 9.19 -6.61
CA LYS A 233 -16.03 8.84 -7.76
C LYS A 233 -14.72 8.18 -7.39
N LEU A 234 -14.22 8.35 -6.17
CA LEU A 234 -13.06 7.60 -5.69
C LEU A 234 -13.33 6.09 -5.72
N ALA A 235 -14.59 5.65 -5.51
CA ALA A 235 -14.94 4.24 -5.59
C ALA A 235 -14.79 3.69 -7.01
N ASN A 236 -15.25 4.44 -8.03
CA ASN A 236 -15.03 4.10 -9.44
C ASN A 236 -13.53 3.97 -9.79
N ILE A 237 -12.71 4.90 -9.30
CA ILE A 237 -11.26 4.87 -9.53
C ILE A 237 -10.65 3.62 -8.89
N CYS A 238 -10.97 3.34 -7.62
CA CYS A 238 -10.47 2.15 -6.93
C CYS A 238 -10.89 0.87 -7.65
N PHE A 239 -12.16 0.77 -8.05
CA PHE A 239 -12.73 -0.35 -8.78
C PHE A 239 -11.95 -0.63 -10.07
N MET A 240 -11.60 0.43 -10.80
CA MET A 240 -10.76 0.35 -11.99
C MET A 240 -9.39 -0.25 -11.70
N TYR A 241 -8.67 0.26 -10.68
CA TYR A 241 -7.37 -0.29 -10.30
C TYR A 241 -7.49 -1.75 -9.84
N HIS A 242 -8.54 -2.08 -9.09
CA HIS A 242 -8.74 -3.43 -8.58
C HIS A 242 -8.94 -4.46 -9.70
N LEU A 243 -9.68 -4.06 -10.75
CA LEU A 243 -10.08 -4.95 -11.83
C LEU A 243 -9.15 -4.97 -13.03
N ILE A 244 -8.29 -3.95 -13.20
CA ILE A 244 -7.23 -4.03 -14.21
C ILE A 244 -6.38 -5.27 -13.95
N GLY A 245 -5.90 -5.51 -12.71
CA GLY A 245 -5.24 -6.76 -12.30
C GLY A 245 -4.31 -7.38 -13.36
N ASN A 246 -3.34 -6.59 -13.86
CA ASN A 246 -2.42 -6.96 -14.94
C ASN A 246 -3.14 -7.45 -16.24
N GLY A 247 -4.25 -6.82 -16.59
CA GLY A 247 -5.10 -7.13 -17.75
C GLY A 247 -6.06 -8.31 -17.54
N THR A 248 -6.06 -8.94 -16.37
CA THR A 248 -6.82 -10.17 -16.10
C THR A 248 -7.79 -10.05 -14.92
N GLY A 249 -7.63 -9.02 -14.09
CA GLY A 249 -8.36 -8.88 -12.82
C GLY A 249 -7.96 -9.91 -11.75
N GLU A 250 -6.89 -10.67 -11.96
CA GLU A 250 -6.51 -11.74 -11.01
C GLU A 250 -5.67 -11.27 -9.85
N TRP A 251 -6.13 -11.60 -8.65
CA TRP A 251 -5.38 -11.46 -7.41
C TRP A 251 -4.75 -12.78 -7.00
N ARG A 252 -3.42 -12.86 -7.11
CA ARG A 252 -2.62 -14.08 -6.96
C ARG A 252 -1.82 -14.09 -5.66
N VAL A 253 -1.59 -15.28 -5.11
CA VAL A 253 -0.85 -15.47 -3.86
C VAL A 253 0.65 -15.55 -4.16
N PRO A 254 1.51 -14.70 -3.59
CA PRO A 254 2.95 -14.83 -3.77
C PRO A 254 3.48 -16.06 -3.00
N LYS A 255 4.05 -17.03 -3.71
CA LYS A 255 4.58 -18.25 -3.08
C LYS A 255 5.73 -17.89 -2.14
N GLY A 256 5.68 -18.37 -0.89
CA GLY A 256 6.62 -18.03 0.17
C GLY A 256 6.40 -16.66 0.81
N GLY A 257 5.27 -16.00 0.53
CA GLY A 257 4.89 -14.71 1.11
C GLY A 257 5.32 -13.51 0.26
N MET A 258 4.72 -12.35 0.54
CA MET A 258 4.98 -11.10 -0.19
C MET A 258 6.46 -10.68 -0.19
N GLY A 259 7.20 -11.03 0.88
CA GLY A 259 8.63 -10.77 0.98
C GLY A 259 9.46 -11.39 -0.15
N LYS A 260 8.97 -12.41 -0.87
CA LYS A 260 9.67 -12.96 -2.04
C LYS A 260 9.77 -11.99 -3.20
N LEU A 261 8.78 -11.12 -3.40
CA LEU A 261 8.88 -10.04 -4.37
C LEU A 261 10.02 -9.08 -3.99
N VAL A 262 10.09 -8.70 -2.71
CA VAL A 262 11.13 -7.80 -2.18
C VAL A 262 12.51 -8.44 -2.29
N ASP A 263 12.65 -9.71 -1.91
CA ASP A 263 13.90 -10.46 -2.00
C ASP A 263 14.41 -10.51 -3.44
N SER A 264 13.52 -10.79 -4.39
CA SER A 264 13.81 -10.84 -5.84
C SER A 264 14.28 -9.48 -6.36
N LEU A 265 13.58 -8.40 -6.01
CA LEU A 265 13.96 -7.03 -6.36
C LEU A 265 15.30 -6.61 -5.73
N LEU A 266 15.54 -6.95 -4.46
CA LEU A 266 16.80 -6.64 -3.77
C LEU A 266 17.98 -7.40 -4.38
N HIS A 267 17.78 -8.67 -4.72
CA HIS A 267 18.77 -9.47 -5.42
C HIS A 267 19.15 -8.80 -6.74
N ARG A 268 18.14 -8.44 -7.54
CA ARG A 268 18.33 -7.77 -8.82
C ARG A 268 19.02 -6.40 -8.68
N ALA A 269 18.62 -5.60 -7.71
CA ALA A 269 19.24 -4.30 -7.43
C ALA A 269 20.73 -4.45 -7.09
N LYS A 270 21.11 -5.47 -6.30
CA LYS A 270 22.51 -5.77 -5.96
C LYS A 270 23.32 -6.21 -7.17
N GLU A 271 22.79 -7.09 -8.01
CA GLU A 271 23.44 -7.50 -9.26
C GLU A 271 23.74 -6.31 -10.18
N LEU A 272 22.81 -5.35 -10.23
CA LEU A 272 22.92 -4.13 -11.03
C LEU A 272 23.81 -3.05 -10.39
N GLY A 273 24.34 -3.28 -9.18
CA GLY A 273 25.26 -2.37 -8.49
C GLY A 273 24.60 -1.19 -7.77
N VAL A 274 23.29 -1.25 -7.52
CA VAL A 274 22.56 -0.24 -6.73
C VAL A 274 23.16 -0.14 -5.32
N GLN A 275 23.41 1.08 -4.85
CA GLN A 275 23.79 1.30 -3.45
C GLN A 275 22.54 1.26 -2.57
N LEU A 276 22.50 0.34 -1.62
CA LEU A 276 21.35 0.09 -0.74
C LEU A 276 21.71 0.43 0.70
N TRP A 277 21.22 1.56 1.22
CA TRP A 277 21.50 1.98 2.60
C TRP A 277 20.25 1.89 3.46
N THR A 278 20.36 1.17 4.59
CA THR A 278 19.34 1.07 5.63
C THR A 278 19.70 1.95 6.83
N ASN A 279 18.75 2.18 7.73
CA ASN A 279 18.90 3.07 8.87
C ASN A 279 19.42 4.46 8.46
N SER A 280 18.97 4.94 7.30
CA SER A 280 19.41 6.15 6.61
C SER A 280 18.20 7.03 6.31
N GLU A 281 17.49 7.44 7.36
CA GLU A 281 16.39 8.41 7.24
C GLU A 281 16.93 9.72 6.68
N VAL A 282 16.37 10.19 5.56
CA VAL A 282 16.67 11.53 5.03
C VAL A 282 15.92 12.55 5.86
N THR A 283 16.64 13.52 6.41
CA THR A 283 16.09 14.57 7.27
C THR A 283 16.05 15.94 6.59
N ASN A 284 16.82 16.13 5.52
CA ASN A 284 16.86 17.36 4.75
C ASN A 284 17.10 17.08 3.26
N VAL A 285 16.45 17.86 2.40
CA VAL A 285 16.67 17.85 0.95
C VAL A 285 16.84 19.28 0.48
N GLU A 286 17.99 19.57 -0.12
CA GLU A 286 18.29 20.87 -0.72
C GLU A 286 18.29 20.74 -2.24
N LEU A 287 17.54 21.63 -2.89
CA LEU A 287 17.38 21.65 -4.33
C LEU A 287 18.18 22.81 -4.92
N SER A 288 18.82 22.55 -6.06
CA SER A 288 19.52 23.55 -6.86
C SER A 288 19.27 23.32 -8.34
N ASP A 289 19.64 24.29 -9.16
CA ASP A 289 19.52 24.17 -10.62
C ASP A 289 20.38 23.03 -11.18
N THR A 290 21.48 22.68 -10.50
CA THR A 290 22.47 21.71 -10.96
C THR A 290 22.27 20.31 -10.39
N GLY A 291 21.58 20.17 -9.24
CA GLY A 291 21.34 18.87 -8.61
C GLY A 291 20.56 18.96 -7.30
N VAL A 292 20.58 17.87 -6.56
CA VAL A 292 19.90 17.67 -5.28
C VAL A 292 20.93 17.20 -4.25
N SER A 293 20.89 17.78 -3.05
CA SER A 293 21.67 17.34 -1.90
C SER A 293 20.76 16.77 -0.83
N LEU A 294 21.15 15.64 -0.23
CA LEU A 294 20.40 14.98 0.82
C LEU A 294 21.28 14.83 2.06
N THR A 295 20.69 15.04 3.23
CA THR A 295 21.31 14.78 4.52
C THR A 295 20.55 13.70 5.25
N THR A 296 21.24 12.67 5.74
CA THR A 296 20.64 11.61 6.56
C THR A 296 20.65 11.97 8.05
N SER A 297 19.86 11.26 8.84
CA SER A 297 19.85 11.33 10.30
C SER A 297 21.18 10.95 10.96
N ARG A 298 22.09 10.28 10.23
CA ARG A 298 23.46 9.97 10.68
C ARG A 298 24.48 11.04 10.26
N GLY A 299 24.03 12.12 9.60
CA GLY A 299 24.89 13.19 9.10
C GLY A 299 25.64 12.85 7.82
N GLU A 300 25.21 11.84 7.06
CA GLU A 300 25.80 11.56 5.75
C GLU A 300 25.24 12.53 4.71
N GLU A 301 26.12 13.07 3.87
CA GLU A 301 25.77 13.95 2.76
C GLU A 301 25.88 13.22 1.42
N ILE A 302 24.80 13.26 0.66
CA ILE A 302 24.67 12.63 -0.66
C ILE A 302 24.34 13.72 -1.67
N SER A 303 25.03 13.75 -2.81
CA SER A 303 24.63 14.58 -3.95
C SER A 303 24.12 13.71 -5.08
N ALA A 304 23.08 14.16 -5.77
CA ALA A 304 22.52 13.50 -6.92
C ALA A 304 22.04 14.49 -7.98
N ASP A 305 21.90 14.04 -9.23
CA ASP A 305 21.35 14.90 -10.27
C ASP A 305 19.81 14.93 -10.27
N VAL A 306 19.18 13.84 -9.84
CA VAL A 306 17.74 13.64 -9.75
C VAL A 306 17.38 12.95 -8.44
N LEU A 307 16.22 13.31 -7.88
CA LEU A 307 15.58 12.68 -6.73
C LEU A 307 14.30 11.96 -7.14
N LEU A 308 14.17 10.72 -6.72
CA LEU A 308 12.92 9.95 -6.76
C LEU A 308 12.41 9.72 -5.34
N SER A 309 11.11 9.91 -5.10
CA SER A 309 10.50 9.59 -3.81
C SER A 309 9.65 8.34 -3.89
N GLY A 310 10.16 7.23 -3.33
CA GLY A 310 9.36 6.04 -3.02
C GLY A 310 8.47 6.20 -1.78
N ALA A 311 8.70 7.26 -0.98
CA ALA A 311 7.88 7.62 0.17
C ALA A 311 6.54 8.26 -0.25
N ALA A 312 5.65 8.47 0.72
CA ALA A 312 4.40 9.18 0.48
C ALA A 312 4.64 10.63 0.00
N PRO A 313 3.76 11.18 -0.88
CA PRO A 313 3.89 12.54 -1.37
C PRO A 313 4.01 13.60 -0.26
N THR A 314 3.28 13.44 0.85
CA THR A 314 3.37 14.35 2.02
C THR A 314 4.74 14.35 2.69
N VAL A 315 5.45 13.21 2.68
CA VAL A 315 6.83 13.12 3.19
C VAL A 315 7.78 13.88 2.27
N LEU A 316 7.61 13.73 0.96
CA LEU A 316 8.40 14.47 -0.03
C LEU A 316 8.17 15.98 0.11
N GLU A 317 6.93 16.40 0.23
CA GLU A 317 6.55 17.80 0.41
C GLU A 317 7.16 18.38 1.69
N LYS A 318 7.10 17.66 2.81
CA LYS A 318 7.74 18.09 4.07
C LYS A 318 9.25 18.27 3.93
N LEU A 319 9.92 17.40 3.16
CA LEU A 319 11.38 17.43 2.99
C LEU A 319 11.85 18.49 1.98
N THR A 320 11.05 18.81 0.97
CA THR A 320 11.46 19.64 -0.18
C THR A 320 10.73 20.97 -0.27
N GLY A 321 9.60 21.13 0.42
CA GLY A 321 8.66 22.23 0.23
C GLY A 321 7.93 22.22 -1.10
N ILE A 322 8.12 21.20 -1.96
CA ILE A 322 7.41 21.09 -3.23
C ILE A 322 5.99 20.56 -2.97
N PRO A 323 4.94 21.33 -3.31
CA PRO A 323 3.57 20.84 -3.19
C PRO A 323 3.37 19.58 -4.02
N THR A 324 2.77 18.57 -3.41
CA THR A 324 2.40 17.34 -4.14
C THR A 324 0.91 17.34 -4.43
N PRO A 325 0.47 16.84 -5.60
CA PRO A 325 -0.92 17.00 -6.06
C PRO A 325 -1.94 16.11 -5.33
N THR A 326 -1.49 15.24 -4.42
CA THR A 326 -2.32 14.17 -3.86
C THR A 326 -3.10 14.67 -2.65
N LYS A 327 -4.42 14.83 -2.81
CA LYS A 327 -5.34 14.91 -1.66
C LYS A 327 -5.24 13.60 -0.87
N CYS A 328 -5.06 13.68 0.43
CA CYS A 328 -4.99 12.48 1.27
C CYS A 328 -6.21 12.44 2.18
N ARG A 329 -7.24 11.67 1.79
CA ARG A 329 -8.24 11.23 2.75
C ARG A 329 -7.60 10.25 3.73
N ASP A 330 -8.25 10.10 4.89
CA ASP A 330 -7.86 9.09 5.88
C ASP A 330 -7.79 7.71 5.24
N GLY A 331 -6.80 6.91 5.65
CA GLY A 331 -6.90 5.47 5.54
C GLY A 331 -8.06 4.99 6.39
N SER A 332 -8.82 4.05 5.87
CA SER A 332 -10.10 3.60 6.44
C SER A 332 -10.15 2.09 6.64
N GLN A 333 -8.98 1.53 6.96
CA GLN A 333 -8.77 0.10 7.03
C GLN A 333 -8.08 -0.31 8.32
N ILE A 334 -8.58 -1.39 8.91
CA ILE A 334 -7.90 -2.13 9.96
C ILE A 334 -7.37 -3.42 9.35
N LYS A 335 -6.12 -3.76 9.69
CA LYS A 335 -5.51 -5.03 9.30
C LYS A 335 -5.39 -5.94 10.50
N VAL A 336 -5.82 -7.18 10.35
CA VAL A 336 -5.72 -8.19 11.40
C VAL A 336 -4.97 -9.41 10.87
N ASN A 337 -3.93 -9.84 11.56
CA ASN A 337 -3.16 -11.03 11.26
C ASN A 337 -3.40 -12.07 12.35
N MET A 338 -3.70 -13.30 11.96
CA MET A 338 -3.97 -14.43 12.85
C MET A 338 -3.19 -15.66 12.45
N VAL A 339 -2.77 -16.46 13.42
CA VAL A 339 -2.31 -17.84 13.21
C VAL A 339 -3.19 -18.79 14.01
N LEU A 340 -3.71 -19.80 13.33
CA LEU A 340 -4.71 -20.73 13.85
C LEU A 340 -4.16 -22.15 14.01
N GLU A 341 -4.66 -22.85 15.02
CA GLU A 341 -4.47 -24.28 15.21
C GLU A 341 -5.03 -25.09 14.03
N ARG A 342 -6.19 -24.68 13.52
CA ARG A 342 -6.87 -25.22 12.33
C ARG A 342 -7.86 -24.19 11.78
N LEU A 343 -8.39 -24.40 10.58
CA LEU A 343 -9.49 -23.57 10.06
C LEU A 343 -10.78 -23.78 10.91
N PRO A 344 -11.59 -22.73 11.12
CA PRO A 344 -12.86 -22.84 11.81
C PRO A 344 -13.91 -23.52 10.93
N ASN A 345 -14.79 -24.31 11.54
CA ASN A 345 -15.97 -24.85 10.85
C ASN A 345 -17.04 -23.77 10.71
N LEU A 346 -17.66 -23.69 9.52
CA LEU A 346 -18.68 -22.70 9.20
C LEU A 346 -20.09 -23.23 9.47
N ARG A 347 -21.00 -22.33 9.89
CA ARG A 347 -22.42 -22.66 10.09
C ARG A 347 -23.12 -23.08 8.80
N SER A 348 -22.61 -22.66 7.65
CA SER A 348 -23.12 -23.06 6.34
C SER A 348 -22.83 -24.52 5.99
N GLY A 349 -21.97 -25.21 6.75
CA GLY A 349 -21.58 -26.59 6.48
C GLY A 349 -20.60 -26.76 5.31
N ILE A 350 -20.22 -25.68 4.63
CA ILE A 350 -19.20 -25.73 3.57
C ILE A 350 -17.83 -26.14 4.14
N ASP A 351 -17.02 -26.84 3.34
CA ASP A 351 -15.62 -27.11 3.68
C ASP A 351 -14.87 -25.79 3.92
N PRO A 352 -14.27 -25.58 5.11
CA PRO A 352 -13.49 -24.38 5.40
C PRO A 352 -12.36 -24.14 4.39
N LYS A 353 -11.74 -25.21 3.86
CA LYS A 353 -10.67 -25.07 2.86
C LYS A 353 -11.19 -24.48 1.55
N LEU A 354 -12.47 -24.66 1.23
CA LEU A 354 -13.09 -24.07 0.06
C LEU A 354 -13.52 -22.62 0.34
N ALA A 355 -14.17 -22.37 1.48
CA ALA A 355 -14.62 -21.04 1.87
C ALA A 355 -13.46 -20.03 2.00
N PHE A 356 -12.32 -20.45 2.55
CA PHE A 356 -11.14 -19.61 2.73
C PHE A 356 -10.13 -19.69 1.57
N ALA A 357 -10.43 -20.39 0.46
CA ALA A 357 -9.55 -20.47 -0.72
C ALA A 357 -9.57 -19.20 -1.59
N GLY A 358 -10.60 -18.36 -1.45
CA GLY A 358 -10.76 -17.09 -2.14
C GLY A 358 -10.74 -15.92 -1.16
N THR A 359 -11.45 -14.86 -1.51
CA THR A 359 -11.83 -13.81 -0.55
C THR A 359 -13.05 -14.28 0.24
N PHE A 360 -12.97 -14.28 1.57
CA PHE A 360 -14.08 -14.59 2.44
C PHE A 360 -14.70 -13.30 2.96
N HIS A 361 -15.93 -13.02 2.55
CA HIS A 361 -16.62 -11.74 2.78
C HIS A 361 -17.53 -11.81 4.01
N ILE A 362 -17.54 -10.79 4.88
CA ILE A 362 -18.51 -10.68 5.99
C ILE A 362 -19.05 -9.26 6.10
N ASN A 363 -20.36 -9.13 6.37
CA ASN A 363 -21.08 -7.85 6.51
C ASN A 363 -20.95 -6.92 5.28
N GLU A 364 -20.85 -7.50 4.08
CA GLU A 364 -20.56 -6.78 2.84
C GLU A 364 -21.75 -6.77 1.87
N GLY A 365 -22.98 -6.88 2.37
CA GLY A 365 -24.15 -6.45 1.60
C GLY A 365 -24.07 -4.97 1.27
N TYR A 366 -24.62 -4.56 0.12
CA TYR A 366 -24.55 -3.16 -0.34
C TYR A 366 -25.04 -2.18 0.73
N ASN A 367 -26.19 -2.48 1.36
CA ASN A 367 -26.72 -1.66 2.44
C ASN A 367 -25.84 -1.68 3.71
N GLN A 368 -25.14 -2.78 3.98
CA GLN A 368 -24.22 -2.86 5.13
C GLN A 368 -22.99 -1.99 4.91
N LEU A 369 -22.42 -1.99 3.70
CA LEU A 369 -21.31 -1.13 3.30
C LEU A 369 -21.68 0.36 3.44
N GLU A 370 -22.79 0.78 2.83
CA GLU A 370 -23.25 2.18 2.90
C GLU A 370 -23.57 2.61 4.34
N LYS A 371 -24.17 1.72 5.14
CA LYS A 371 -24.44 2.00 6.56
C LYS A 371 -23.15 2.14 7.36
N ALA A 372 -22.19 1.23 7.18
CA ALA A 372 -20.91 1.29 7.89
C ALA A 372 -20.15 2.58 7.53
N TYR A 373 -20.18 2.99 6.27
CA TYR A 373 -19.66 4.30 5.86
C TYR A 373 -20.38 5.45 6.57
N ALA A 374 -21.71 5.45 6.61
CA ALA A 374 -22.50 6.51 7.24
C ALA A 374 -22.25 6.62 8.76
N ASP A 375 -22.20 5.48 9.46
CA ASP A 375 -21.88 5.41 10.89
C ASP A 375 -20.50 6.05 11.16
N ALA A 376 -19.46 5.60 10.42
CA ALA A 376 -18.11 6.12 10.56
C ALA A 376 -17.95 7.59 10.15
N MET A 377 -18.69 8.04 9.12
CA MET A 377 -18.74 9.45 8.74
C MET A 377 -19.34 10.34 9.85
N SER A 378 -20.22 9.78 10.67
CA SER A 378 -20.77 10.47 11.85
C SER A 378 -19.87 10.42 13.09
N GLY A 379 -18.67 9.83 12.98
CA GLY A 379 -17.71 9.66 14.08
C GLY A 379 -18.02 8.46 14.99
N GLN A 380 -18.92 7.57 14.57
CA GLN A 380 -19.27 6.36 15.33
C GLN A 380 -18.53 5.15 14.76
N ILE A 381 -18.07 4.25 15.63
CA ILE A 381 -17.60 2.95 15.15
C ILE A 381 -18.81 2.22 14.52
N PRO A 382 -18.71 1.67 13.30
CA PRO A 382 -19.78 0.91 12.68
C PRO A 382 -20.21 -0.27 13.55
N HIS A 383 -21.52 -0.49 13.69
CA HIS A 383 -22.02 -1.63 14.47
C HIS A 383 -21.63 -2.97 13.85
N GLU A 384 -21.82 -3.10 12.54
CA GLU A 384 -21.29 -4.21 11.75
C GLU A 384 -20.14 -3.65 10.92
N ILE A 385 -18.96 -4.25 11.06
CA ILE A 385 -17.76 -3.84 10.33
C ILE A 385 -17.61 -4.79 9.13
N PRO A 386 -17.71 -4.27 7.89
CA PRO A 386 -17.45 -5.06 6.68
C PRO A 386 -15.99 -5.49 6.64
N ALA A 387 -15.71 -6.72 6.22
CA ALA A 387 -14.35 -7.20 6.12
C ALA A 387 -14.15 -8.31 5.08
N GLU A 388 -12.98 -8.25 4.44
CA GLU A 388 -12.44 -9.30 3.60
C GLU A 388 -11.40 -10.12 4.36
N ILE A 389 -11.51 -11.45 4.30
CA ILE A 389 -10.59 -12.39 4.95
C ILE A 389 -9.91 -13.24 3.88
N TYR A 390 -8.59 -13.41 4.01
CA TYR A 390 -7.77 -14.22 3.12
C TYR A 390 -6.99 -15.28 3.92
N CYS A 391 -6.84 -16.47 3.35
CA CYS A 391 -6.01 -17.53 3.90
C CYS A 391 -4.87 -17.91 2.95
N HIS A 392 -3.68 -17.33 3.16
CA HIS A 392 -2.49 -17.63 2.35
C HIS A 392 -2.19 -19.14 2.36
N THR A 393 -2.20 -19.76 3.54
CA THR A 393 -1.84 -21.18 3.74
C THR A 393 -2.72 -22.19 3.04
N VAL A 394 -3.94 -21.82 2.63
CA VAL A 394 -4.80 -22.70 1.81
C VAL A 394 -4.26 -22.81 0.38
N THR A 395 -3.68 -21.74 -0.15
CA THR A 395 -3.06 -21.74 -1.48
C THR A 395 -1.58 -22.13 -1.43
N ASP A 396 -0.87 -21.72 -0.37
CA ASP A 396 0.56 -21.92 -0.22
C ASP A 396 0.96 -22.07 1.25
N SER A 397 1.22 -23.31 1.69
CA SER A 397 1.65 -23.59 3.06
C SER A 397 3.13 -23.25 3.32
N SER A 398 3.92 -22.86 2.31
CA SER A 398 5.37 -22.66 2.47
C SER A 398 5.76 -21.45 3.33
N ILE A 399 4.79 -20.62 3.72
CA ILE A 399 5.00 -19.55 4.70
C ILE A 399 5.05 -20.06 6.14
N LEU A 400 4.70 -21.33 6.37
CA LEU A 400 4.84 -22.03 7.65
C LEU A 400 6.09 -22.90 7.63
N ASP A 401 6.69 -23.12 8.80
CA ASP A 401 7.64 -24.21 8.93
C ASP A 401 6.96 -25.58 8.75
N LYS A 402 7.77 -26.61 8.49
CA LYS A 402 7.28 -27.96 8.21
C LYS A 402 6.45 -28.53 9.37
N SER A 403 6.85 -28.28 10.61
CA SER A 403 6.11 -28.77 11.78
C SER A 403 4.72 -28.16 11.90
N MET A 404 4.59 -26.86 11.67
CA MET A 404 3.31 -26.16 11.71
C MET A 404 2.40 -26.58 10.55
N ALA A 405 2.98 -26.72 9.36
CA ALA A 405 2.23 -27.22 8.20
C ALA A 405 1.73 -28.66 8.43
N ASP A 406 2.58 -29.55 8.95
CA ASP A 406 2.24 -30.95 9.27
C ASP A 406 1.19 -31.02 10.40
N ALA A 407 1.17 -30.05 11.32
CA ALA A 407 0.17 -29.92 12.39
C ALA A 407 -1.18 -29.36 11.91
N GLY A 408 -1.29 -28.92 10.66
CA GLY A 408 -2.52 -28.35 10.10
C GLY A 408 -2.77 -26.89 10.49
N ASN A 409 -1.73 -26.15 10.90
CA ASN A 409 -1.86 -24.74 11.22
C ASN A 409 -2.18 -23.90 9.96
N HIS A 410 -2.88 -22.79 10.19
CA HIS A 410 -3.29 -21.89 9.12
C HIS A 410 -3.10 -20.42 9.50
N THR A 411 -3.06 -19.55 8.50
CA THR A 411 -3.01 -18.10 8.71
C THR A 411 -4.27 -17.46 8.18
N LEU A 412 -4.89 -16.55 8.93
CA LEU A 412 -5.93 -15.67 8.41
C LEU A 412 -5.44 -14.23 8.47
N THR A 413 -5.57 -13.53 7.35
CA THR A 413 -5.35 -12.08 7.28
C THR A 413 -6.67 -11.42 6.92
N LEU A 414 -7.12 -10.51 7.76
CA LEU A 414 -8.39 -9.81 7.61
C LEU A 414 -8.13 -8.33 7.34
N PHE A 415 -8.97 -7.77 6.48
CA PHE A 415 -8.94 -6.39 6.07
C PHE A 415 -10.34 -5.81 6.25
N ALA A 416 -10.53 -5.04 7.33
CA ALA A 416 -11.81 -4.41 7.64
C ALA A 416 -11.93 -3.05 6.95
N LEU A 417 -13.14 -2.71 6.52
CA LEU A 417 -13.46 -1.50 5.79
C LEU A 417 -14.17 -0.48 6.69
N HIS A 418 -14.19 0.77 6.23
CA HIS A 418 -14.90 1.89 6.86
C HIS A 418 -14.51 2.18 8.33
N THR A 419 -13.23 2.01 8.64
CA THR A 419 -12.64 2.41 9.93
C THR A 419 -11.62 3.53 9.71
N PRO A 420 -12.04 4.77 9.35
CA PRO A 420 -11.14 5.89 9.07
C PRO A 420 -10.26 6.22 10.27
N ALA A 421 -9.06 6.73 9.99
CA ALA A 421 -8.10 7.14 11.02
C ALA A 421 -8.76 8.07 12.07
N SER A 422 -9.67 8.96 11.67
CA SER A 422 -10.41 9.84 12.56
C SER A 422 -11.13 9.14 13.73
N LEU A 423 -11.55 7.88 13.58
CA LEU A 423 -12.16 7.12 14.68
C LEU A 423 -11.21 6.79 15.83
N PHE A 424 -9.90 6.90 15.61
CA PHE A 424 -8.85 6.52 16.56
C PHE A 424 -8.00 7.71 17.02
N ASP A 425 -8.34 8.93 16.63
CA ASP A 425 -7.61 10.14 17.06
C ASP A 425 -7.76 10.40 18.57
N GLU A 426 -8.87 9.98 19.15
CA GLU A 426 -9.14 10.03 20.59
C GLU A 426 -9.35 8.60 21.14
N ASN A 427 -8.88 8.37 22.37
CA ASN A 427 -9.00 7.08 23.07
C ASN A 427 -8.57 5.87 22.21
N HIS A 428 -7.45 6.02 21.49
CA HIS A 428 -6.95 5.06 20.48
C HIS A 428 -7.04 3.59 20.93
N ASP A 429 -6.54 3.26 22.11
CA ASP A 429 -6.46 1.86 22.56
C ASP A 429 -7.84 1.27 22.87
N GLU A 430 -8.73 2.05 23.50
CA GLU A 430 -10.12 1.65 23.76
C GLU A 430 -10.90 1.46 22.45
N ARG A 431 -10.76 2.41 21.51
CA ARG A 431 -11.36 2.34 20.17
C ARG A 431 -10.86 1.12 19.40
N LYS A 432 -9.56 0.83 19.47
CA LYS A 432 -8.94 -0.34 18.84
C LYS A 432 -9.50 -1.64 19.42
N GLU A 433 -9.64 -1.73 20.73
CA GLU A 433 -10.23 -2.90 21.40
C GLU A 433 -11.69 -3.10 20.97
N GLU A 434 -12.50 -2.04 20.97
CA GLU A 434 -13.90 -2.08 20.56
C GLU A 434 -14.07 -2.50 19.09
N VAL A 435 -13.29 -1.91 18.19
CA VAL A 435 -13.28 -2.28 16.75
C VAL A 435 -12.86 -3.74 16.59
N THR A 436 -11.81 -4.18 17.27
CA THR A 436 -11.34 -5.57 17.22
C THR A 436 -12.44 -6.54 17.65
N LYS A 437 -13.11 -6.24 18.76
CA LYS A 437 -14.22 -7.04 19.27
C LYS A 437 -15.35 -7.15 18.24
N ARG A 438 -15.79 -6.04 17.64
CA ARG A 438 -16.87 -6.04 16.63
C ARG A 438 -16.50 -6.82 15.37
N ILE A 439 -15.24 -6.75 14.93
CA ILE A 439 -14.73 -7.55 13.80
C ILE A 439 -14.81 -9.04 14.15
N MET A 440 -14.31 -9.45 15.33
CA MET A 440 -14.33 -10.85 15.75
C MET A 440 -15.77 -11.36 15.92
N GLU A 441 -16.66 -10.57 16.52
CA GLU A 441 -18.09 -10.86 16.62
C GLU A 441 -18.73 -11.05 15.24
N GLY A 442 -18.41 -10.18 14.27
CA GLY A 442 -18.85 -10.30 12.88
C GLY A 442 -18.43 -11.62 12.23
N LEU A 443 -17.16 -12.01 12.39
CA LEU A 443 -16.66 -13.30 11.90
C LEU A 443 -17.34 -14.48 12.61
N ASN A 444 -17.43 -14.43 13.94
CA ASN A 444 -17.98 -15.49 14.79
C ASN A 444 -19.47 -15.77 14.53
N LYS A 445 -20.24 -14.81 14.00
CA LYS A 445 -21.62 -15.06 13.54
C LYS A 445 -21.70 -16.20 12.52
N HIS A 446 -20.67 -16.40 11.72
CA HIS A 446 -20.64 -17.41 10.65
C HIS A 446 -19.91 -18.70 11.03
N LEU A 447 -19.29 -18.74 12.21
CA LEU A 447 -18.52 -19.88 12.69
C LEU A 447 -19.33 -20.68 13.71
N THR A 448 -19.07 -21.99 13.76
CA THR A 448 -19.69 -22.90 14.75
C THR A 448 -19.07 -22.78 16.14
N GLU A 449 -17.87 -22.18 16.24
CA GLU A 449 -17.15 -21.88 17.46
C GLU A 449 -16.45 -20.51 17.34
N PRO A 450 -16.19 -19.80 18.44
CA PRO A 450 -15.42 -18.55 18.40
C PRO A 450 -14.02 -18.74 17.83
N ILE A 451 -13.60 -17.87 16.92
CA ILE A 451 -12.28 -17.89 16.28
C ILE A 451 -11.15 -17.79 17.31
N GLU A 452 -11.40 -17.11 18.43
CA GLU A 452 -10.47 -16.90 19.52
C GLU A 452 -10.01 -18.22 20.15
N ASN A 453 -10.86 -19.24 20.14
CA ASN A 453 -10.52 -20.58 20.65
C ASN A 453 -9.52 -21.32 19.76
N LEU A 454 -9.34 -20.87 18.51
CA LEU A 454 -8.49 -21.50 17.52
C LEU A 454 -7.17 -20.74 17.31
N LEU A 455 -6.98 -19.59 17.96
CA LEU A 455 -5.74 -18.84 17.88
C LEU A 455 -4.62 -19.65 18.54
N LEU A 456 -3.52 -19.87 17.80
CA LEU A 456 -2.30 -20.36 18.41
C LEU A 456 -1.84 -19.41 19.51
N LYS A 457 -1.09 -19.93 20.48
CA LYS A 457 -0.38 -19.11 21.45
C LYS A 457 1.07 -18.95 21.08
N ASP A 458 1.58 -17.74 21.22
CA ASP A 458 3.01 -17.44 21.11
C ASP A 458 3.80 -18.05 22.28
N SER A 459 5.12 -17.93 22.27
CA SER A 459 5.99 -18.47 23.34
C SER A 459 5.74 -17.86 24.71
N ASN A 460 5.03 -16.72 24.80
CA ASN A 460 4.62 -16.07 26.04
C ASN A 460 3.19 -16.43 26.45
N GLY A 461 2.52 -17.31 25.73
CA GLY A 461 1.14 -17.72 25.98
C GLY A 461 0.08 -16.74 25.49
N LYS A 462 0.44 -15.70 24.72
CA LYS A 462 -0.51 -14.74 24.14
C LYS A 462 -1.11 -15.28 22.86
N PRO A 463 -2.40 -15.02 22.58
CA PRO A 463 -3.00 -15.43 21.32
C PRO A 463 -2.30 -14.75 20.13
N CYS A 464 -2.10 -15.49 19.05
CA CYS A 464 -1.51 -15.02 17.80
C CYS A 464 -2.53 -14.17 17.03
N LEU A 465 -2.80 -12.97 17.56
CA LEU A 465 -3.69 -11.97 17.02
C LEU A 465 -2.96 -10.61 17.00
N GLU A 466 -2.68 -10.09 15.82
CA GLU A 466 -2.12 -8.77 15.63
C GLU A 466 -3.14 -7.88 14.92
N VAL A 467 -3.44 -6.72 15.50
CA VAL A 467 -4.33 -5.71 14.91
C VAL A 467 -3.54 -4.45 14.64
N LYS A 468 -3.71 -3.84 13.46
CA LYS A 468 -3.08 -2.59 13.03
C LYS A 468 -4.12 -1.55 12.63
N THR A 469 -4.15 -0.45 13.37
CA THR A 469 -4.96 0.74 13.07
C THR A 469 -4.28 1.62 12.02
N PRO A 470 -5.02 2.56 11.38
CA PRO A 470 -4.41 3.56 10.50
C PRO A 470 -3.24 4.33 11.13
N GLN A 471 -3.32 4.71 12.40
CA GLN A 471 -2.25 5.40 13.15
C GLN A 471 -1.01 4.52 13.32
N GLU A 472 -1.19 3.22 13.52
CA GLU A 472 -0.06 2.29 13.62
C GLU A 472 0.61 2.09 12.27
N LEU A 473 -0.15 2.04 11.18
CA LEU A 473 0.37 2.03 9.82
C LEU A 473 1.16 3.31 9.50
N GLU A 474 0.64 4.47 9.90
CA GLU A 474 1.35 5.75 9.75
C GLU A 474 2.66 5.75 10.53
N ARG A 475 2.65 5.34 11.80
CA ARG A 475 3.84 5.32 12.66
C ARG A 475 4.90 4.32 12.20
N GLU A 476 4.48 3.14 11.75
CA GLU A 476 5.41 2.03 11.46
C GLU A 476 6.05 2.13 10.08
N ILE A 477 5.31 2.60 9.07
CA ILE A 477 5.77 2.61 7.67
C ILE A 477 5.44 3.91 6.92
N ASN A 478 5.13 5.00 7.63
CA ASN A 478 4.88 6.35 7.08
C ASN A 478 3.75 6.40 6.03
N LEU A 479 2.67 5.63 6.23
CA LEU A 479 1.45 5.76 5.45
C LEU A 479 0.61 6.92 6.01
N PRO A 480 0.49 8.08 5.32
CA PRO A 480 -0.19 9.25 5.88
C PRO A 480 -1.63 8.92 6.24
N ARG A 481 -2.02 9.17 7.49
CA ARG A 481 -3.32 8.78 8.06
C ARG A 481 -3.68 7.30 7.82
N GLY A 482 -2.70 6.42 7.67
CA GLY A 482 -2.86 5.00 7.34
C GLY A 482 -3.36 4.71 5.92
N ASN A 483 -3.37 5.69 5.01
CA ASN A 483 -3.81 5.49 3.64
C ASN A 483 -2.83 4.60 2.87
N ILE A 484 -3.29 3.41 2.49
CA ILE A 484 -2.44 2.37 1.87
C ILE A 484 -1.97 2.71 0.45
N PHE A 485 -2.57 3.71 -0.19
CA PHE A 485 -2.16 4.23 -1.49
C PHE A 485 -1.29 5.49 -1.36
N HIS A 486 -0.90 5.86 -0.14
CA HIS A 486 -0.17 7.10 0.19
C HIS A 486 -0.95 8.39 -0.13
N GLY A 487 -2.26 8.29 -0.35
CA GLY A 487 -3.16 9.37 -0.75
C GLY A 487 -4.29 8.84 -1.65
N ASP A 488 -5.17 9.71 -2.12
CA ASP A 488 -6.29 9.29 -2.96
C ASP A 488 -5.81 8.80 -4.33
N LEU A 489 -6.40 7.69 -4.81
CA LEU A 489 -6.21 7.24 -6.17
C LEU A 489 -6.75 8.28 -7.16
N ALA A 490 -6.12 8.34 -8.32
CA ALA A 490 -6.53 9.19 -9.44
C ALA A 490 -6.67 8.38 -10.72
N TRP A 491 -7.47 8.89 -11.65
CA TRP A 491 -7.62 8.28 -12.97
C TRP A 491 -6.24 8.10 -13.64
N PRO A 492 -5.96 6.92 -14.24
CA PRO A 492 -4.65 6.60 -14.78
C PRO A 492 -4.31 7.29 -16.13
N TRP A 493 -4.92 8.45 -16.43
CA TRP A 493 -4.78 9.20 -17.68
C TRP A 493 -4.85 10.71 -17.43
N GLN A 494 -4.60 11.52 -18.46
CA GLN A 494 -4.79 12.97 -18.40
C GLN A 494 -6.28 13.30 -18.44
N ASN A 495 -6.78 13.96 -17.39
CA ASN A 495 -8.19 14.32 -17.27
C ASN A 495 -8.38 15.83 -17.47
N GLY A 496 -9.15 16.22 -18.48
CA GLY A 496 -9.43 17.62 -18.82
C GLY A 496 -8.18 18.46 -19.10
N ASP A 497 -8.20 19.74 -18.70
CA ASP A 497 -7.10 20.70 -18.96
C ASP A 497 -5.89 20.56 -18.03
N GLN A 498 -5.80 19.48 -17.23
CA GLN A 498 -4.69 19.30 -16.30
C GLN A 498 -3.38 19.13 -17.09
N LYS A 499 -2.44 20.07 -16.93
CA LYS A 499 -1.08 19.97 -17.49
C LYS A 499 -0.22 19.01 -16.68
N ILE A 500 -0.60 17.73 -16.67
CA ILE A 500 0.22 16.66 -16.15
C ILE A 500 1.34 16.39 -17.17
N ARG A 501 2.58 16.30 -16.69
CA ARG A 501 3.70 15.93 -17.55
C ARG A 501 3.59 14.47 -17.98
N SER A 502 4.41 14.08 -18.96
CA SER A 502 4.26 12.87 -19.77
C SER A 502 4.02 11.59 -18.99
N TRP A 503 4.58 11.42 -17.79
CA TRP A 503 4.51 10.16 -17.04
C TRP A 503 3.59 10.18 -15.81
N GLY A 504 3.15 11.34 -15.34
CA GLY A 504 2.28 11.49 -14.15
C GLY A 504 3.01 11.36 -12.80
N VAL A 505 4.33 11.27 -12.83
CA VAL A 505 5.22 11.11 -11.66
C VAL A 505 5.97 12.39 -11.36
N GLU A 506 5.88 13.36 -12.25
CA GLU A 506 6.58 14.61 -12.20
C GLU A 506 6.01 15.59 -11.17
N THR A 507 6.90 16.33 -10.49
CA THR A 507 6.50 17.43 -9.59
C THR A 507 6.64 18.80 -10.26
N ALA A 508 6.45 19.90 -9.53
CA ALA A 508 6.76 21.25 -10.01
C ALA A 508 8.28 21.47 -10.23
N HIS A 509 9.15 20.62 -9.67
CA HIS A 509 10.59 20.70 -9.86
C HIS A 509 11.07 19.66 -10.90
N ASP A 510 11.89 20.07 -11.85
CA ASP A 510 12.32 19.24 -12.98
C ASP A 510 13.24 18.07 -12.62
N ARG A 511 13.74 18.04 -11.38
CA ARG A 511 14.64 17.00 -10.88
C ARG A 511 14.02 16.13 -9.79
N VAL A 512 12.74 16.32 -9.47
CA VAL A 512 12.07 15.60 -8.38
C VAL A 512 10.83 14.91 -8.92
N PHE A 513 10.74 13.60 -8.68
CA PHE A 513 9.65 12.75 -9.16
C PHE A 513 9.11 11.88 -8.01
N VAL A 514 7.81 11.59 -8.04
CA VAL A 514 7.11 10.67 -7.14
C VAL A 514 7.16 9.27 -7.75
N ALA A 515 7.79 8.33 -7.05
CA ALA A 515 7.92 6.93 -7.45
C ALA A 515 7.11 5.97 -6.57
N GLY A 516 6.57 6.43 -5.44
CA GLY A 516 5.81 5.61 -4.48
C GLY A 516 4.37 5.29 -4.93
N ALA A 517 3.59 4.71 -4.01
CA ALA A 517 2.18 4.39 -4.28
C ALA A 517 1.31 5.64 -4.51
N GLY A 518 1.72 6.81 -4.03
CA GLY A 518 0.99 8.07 -4.23
C GLY A 518 1.27 8.79 -5.55
N ALA A 519 2.01 8.17 -6.48
CA ALA A 519 2.18 8.68 -7.85
C ALA A 519 0.86 8.58 -8.64
N LEU A 520 0.71 9.33 -9.75
CA LEU A 520 -0.35 9.01 -10.72
C LEU A 520 -0.06 7.63 -11.30
N ARG A 521 -1.07 6.74 -11.32
CA ARG A 521 -0.88 5.29 -11.61
C ARG A 521 -0.07 4.55 -10.55
N GLY A 522 0.12 5.17 -9.40
CA GLY A 522 0.52 4.51 -8.17
C GLY A 522 -0.66 3.81 -7.50
N GLY A 523 -0.36 2.97 -6.53
CA GLY A 523 -1.35 2.19 -5.78
C GLY A 523 -1.02 0.70 -5.79
N GLY A 524 -1.43 0.02 -4.71
CA GLY A 524 -1.24 -1.41 -4.51
C GLY A 524 0.21 -1.90 -4.67
N VAL A 525 0.33 -3.21 -4.85
CA VAL A 525 1.60 -3.87 -5.18
C VAL A 525 1.74 -3.90 -6.71
N SER A 526 2.26 -2.81 -7.30
CA SER A 526 2.26 -2.63 -8.76
C SER A 526 3.64 -2.38 -9.39
N GLY A 527 4.57 -1.68 -8.75
CA GLY A 527 5.84 -1.30 -9.39
C GLY A 527 5.71 -0.19 -10.44
N ILE A 528 4.47 0.20 -10.81
CA ILE A 528 4.18 1.14 -11.90
C ILE A 528 4.73 2.54 -11.61
N GLY A 529 4.49 3.06 -10.40
CA GLY A 529 5.04 4.35 -9.98
C GLY A 529 6.57 4.38 -10.08
N GLY A 530 7.22 3.27 -9.71
CA GLY A 530 8.66 3.11 -9.81
C GLY A 530 9.17 3.09 -11.26
N HIS A 531 8.53 2.30 -12.11
CA HIS A 531 8.84 2.24 -13.54
C HIS A 531 8.70 3.61 -14.21
N ASN A 532 7.55 4.26 -14.04
CA ASN A 532 7.24 5.52 -14.71
C ASN A 532 8.20 6.64 -14.24
N ALA A 533 8.53 6.66 -12.94
CA ALA A 533 9.48 7.62 -12.40
C ALA A 533 10.92 7.37 -12.90
N ALA A 534 11.31 6.11 -13.11
CA ALA A 534 12.58 5.79 -13.77
C ALA A 534 12.61 6.29 -15.22
N MET A 535 11.55 6.10 -15.99
CA MET A 535 11.48 6.59 -17.38
C MET A 535 11.57 8.13 -17.45
N ALA A 536 10.79 8.83 -16.61
CA ALA A 536 10.84 10.29 -16.52
C ALA A 536 12.23 10.81 -16.12
N ALA A 537 12.87 10.16 -15.14
CA ALA A 537 14.23 10.49 -14.74
C ALA A 537 15.25 10.28 -15.88
N LEU A 538 15.14 9.18 -16.64
CA LEU A 538 16.03 8.93 -17.79
C LEU A 538 15.87 9.97 -18.88
N GLU A 539 14.66 10.40 -19.19
CA GLU A 539 14.42 11.51 -20.13
C GLU A 539 15.05 12.81 -19.63
N ARG A 540 14.87 13.14 -18.36
CA ARG A 540 15.46 14.33 -17.75
C ARG A 540 16.98 14.31 -17.79
N LEU A 541 17.59 13.16 -17.53
CA LEU A 541 19.06 12.98 -17.52
C LEU A 541 19.68 13.05 -18.92
N LYS A 542 18.90 12.81 -19.99
CA LYS A 542 19.35 12.96 -21.38
C LYS A 542 19.40 14.42 -21.84
N ARG A 543 18.60 15.31 -21.24
CA ARG A 543 18.53 16.76 -21.58
C ARG A 543 19.70 17.58 -21.01
N ARG A 544 20.86 16.95 -20.74
CA ARG A 544 22.05 17.62 -20.21
C ARG A 544 22.86 18.30 -21.30
#